data_AF-A0A1X6P8F2-F1
#
_entry.id   AF-A0A1X6P8F2-F1
#
_cell.length_a   1.000
_cell.length_b   1.000
_cell.length_c   1.000
_cell.angle_alpha   90.00
_cell.angle_beta   90.00
_cell.angle_gamma   90.00
#
_symmetry.space_group_name_H-M   'P 1'
#
loop_
_entity.id
_entity.type
_entity.pdbx_description
1 polymer ?
#
loop_
_entity_poly.entity_id
_entity_poly.type
_entity_poly.pdbx_seq_one_letter_code
_entity_poly.pdbx_strand_id
1 'polypeptide(L)'
;MFAEYAQLYALIERHTTQRAPVPMTMEEGVSIGNKATEFVNKFMTPILSKLVSTKVHKLLRHVTDAIRWHGSPQNANTASNESQHKNDKPHSARTNKSPATFTRQLVRHAQGSRSVTCKNEKADAECVTAFKELMEERAREAVGGRTGGAPAPSTSAARAAVTGTAPAVPPRVDDGCADVQGGRTCPPTDGSSASVSGPRQRMGQDGGPGEHTPRGSGSPVTNRTPYHRDNVRVADLSRRPGLTNVAAVLKMKDTDQIRVTQILDFEGTLLCGTEVSQRLRATMDDRGSPWLDHVSFHPPGQPGVRRVGHARAIVQRSDGDHVLLCLMQPKEIDKDCPLQARGCTRLQWHIAEKATEITVCSVPISCVNRVIHVVPDFAALAARGGLDRPPASLTADMGEQLAMRYFLNVFFALDD
;
A
#
# COMPACT_ATOMS: atom_id res chain seq x y z
N MET A 1 -14.77 -28.51 2.22
CA MET A 1 -14.51 -27.08 1.93
C MET A 1 -13.13 -26.87 1.32
N PHE A 2 -12.02 -27.14 2.02
CA PHE A 2 -10.67 -26.92 1.48
C PHE A 2 -10.34 -27.69 0.20
N ALA A 3 -10.81 -28.94 0.07
CA ALA A 3 -10.63 -29.72 -1.15
C ALA A 3 -11.36 -29.09 -2.36
N GLU A 4 -12.62 -28.67 -2.18
CA GLU A 4 -13.40 -27.99 -3.23
C GLU A 4 -12.82 -26.63 -3.60
N TYR A 5 -12.35 -25.90 -2.60
CA TYR A 5 -11.59 -24.67 -2.81
C TYR A 5 -10.35 -24.93 -3.66
N ALA A 6 -9.54 -25.92 -3.30
CA ALA A 6 -8.31 -26.24 -4.03
C ALA A 6 -8.59 -26.66 -5.48
N GLN A 7 -9.64 -27.45 -5.72
CA GLN A 7 -10.07 -27.82 -7.06
C GLN A 7 -10.55 -26.62 -7.87
N LEU A 8 -11.39 -25.75 -7.29
CA LEU A 8 -11.87 -24.53 -7.95
C LEU A 8 -10.71 -23.58 -8.26
N TYR A 9 -9.81 -23.40 -7.30
CA TYR A 9 -8.60 -22.59 -7.47
C TYR A 9 -7.71 -23.15 -8.59
N ALA A 10 -7.45 -24.45 -8.61
CA ALA A 10 -6.65 -25.09 -9.66
C ALA A 10 -7.26 -24.92 -11.06
N LEU A 11 -8.60 -24.93 -11.18
CA LEU A 11 -9.29 -24.67 -12.45
C LEU A 11 -9.15 -23.21 -12.90
N ILE A 12 -9.23 -22.26 -11.97
CA ILE A 12 -9.10 -20.81 -12.25
C ILE A 12 -7.65 -20.45 -12.60
N GLU A 13 -6.68 -21.02 -11.88
CA GLU A 13 -5.26 -20.69 -12.01
C GLU A 13 -4.57 -21.45 -13.14
N ARG A 14 -5.07 -22.66 -13.49
CA ARG A 14 -4.36 -23.65 -14.30
C ARG A 14 -2.95 -23.96 -13.72
N HIS A 15 -2.15 -24.77 -14.42
CA HIS A 15 -0.76 -25.00 -14.03
C HIS A 15 0.04 -23.69 -14.14
N THR A 16 0.52 -23.20 -12.99
CA THR A 16 1.22 -21.92 -12.77
C THR A 16 2.61 -21.82 -13.41
N THR A 17 3.02 -22.79 -14.23
CA THR A 17 4.36 -22.87 -14.82
C THR A 17 4.47 -22.30 -16.24
N GLN A 18 3.36 -21.89 -16.85
CA GLN A 18 3.37 -21.37 -18.23
C GLN A 18 3.48 -19.84 -18.26
N ARG A 19 4.32 -19.33 -19.18
CA ARG A 19 4.62 -17.89 -19.35
C ARG A 19 3.40 -17.08 -19.84
N ALA A 20 2.46 -17.74 -20.50
CA ALA A 20 1.16 -17.19 -20.89
C ALA A 20 0.10 -18.27 -20.66
N PRO A 21 -0.96 -18.00 -19.89
CA PRO A 21 -2.06 -18.94 -19.70
C PRO A 21 -2.73 -19.24 -21.05
N VAL A 22 -2.91 -20.53 -21.37
CA VAL A 22 -3.74 -20.94 -22.51
C VAL A 22 -5.15 -20.35 -22.31
N PRO A 23 -5.76 -19.72 -23.32
CA PRO A 23 -7.14 -19.26 -23.25
C PRO A 23 -8.09 -20.41 -22.88
N MET A 24 -9.02 -20.15 -21.99
CA MET A 24 -10.11 -21.05 -21.63
C MET A 24 -11.24 -20.91 -22.65
N THR A 25 -11.93 -22.01 -22.95
CA THR A 25 -13.13 -21.96 -23.77
C THR A 25 -14.31 -21.39 -22.97
N MET A 26 -15.38 -21.01 -23.67
CA MET A 26 -16.59 -20.53 -23.00
C MET A 26 -17.29 -21.65 -22.22
N GLU A 27 -17.26 -22.88 -22.71
CA GLU A 27 -17.80 -24.05 -22.00
C GLU A 27 -17.05 -24.30 -20.69
N GLU A 28 -15.71 -24.20 -20.73
CA GLU A 28 -14.88 -24.28 -19.53
C GLU A 28 -15.23 -23.14 -18.56
N GLY A 29 -15.34 -21.90 -19.05
CA GLY A 29 -15.67 -20.75 -18.21
C GLY A 29 -17.05 -20.79 -17.57
N VAL A 30 -18.05 -21.38 -18.24
CA VAL A 30 -19.37 -21.65 -17.67
C VAL A 30 -19.28 -22.75 -16.60
N SER A 31 -18.54 -23.83 -16.88
CA SER A 31 -18.31 -24.92 -15.92
C SER A 31 -17.65 -24.41 -14.63
N ILE A 32 -16.62 -23.56 -14.75
CA ILE A 32 -15.94 -22.95 -13.60
C ILE A 32 -16.90 -22.02 -12.83
N GLY A 33 -17.70 -21.21 -13.52
CA GLY A 33 -18.70 -20.35 -12.87
C GLY A 33 -19.77 -21.14 -12.10
N ASN A 34 -20.22 -22.27 -12.65
CA ASN A 34 -21.14 -23.17 -11.97
C ASN A 34 -20.50 -23.81 -10.74
N LYS A 35 -19.25 -24.30 -10.85
CA LYS A 35 -18.52 -24.84 -9.70
C LYS A 35 -18.25 -23.79 -8.63
N ALA A 36 -17.99 -22.54 -9.01
CA ALA A 36 -17.86 -21.41 -8.08
C ALA A 36 -19.16 -21.16 -7.31
N THR A 37 -20.30 -21.20 -8.01
CA THR A 37 -21.63 -21.08 -7.40
C THR A 37 -21.92 -22.22 -6.44
N GLU A 38 -21.61 -23.45 -6.84
CA GLU A 38 -21.76 -24.64 -6.00
C GLU A 38 -20.87 -24.57 -4.76
N PHE A 39 -19.60 -24.17 -4.92
CA PHE A 39 -18.65 -24.00 -3.83
C PHE A 39 -19.17 -23.01 -2.78
N VAL A 40 -19.66 -21.85 -3.21
CA VAL A 40 -20.19 -20.82 -2.30
C VAL A 40 -21.45 -21.30 -1.59
N ASN A 41 -22.39 -21.92 -2.32
CA ASN A 41 -23.69 -22.31 -1.76
C ASN A 41 -23.63 -23.55 -0.88
N LYS A 42 -22.88 -24.58 -1.29
CA LYS A 42 -22.83 -25.88 -0.59
C LYS A 42 -21.74 -25.97 0.47
N PHE A 43 -20.65 -25.19 0.35
CA PHE A 43 -19.52 -25.30 1.26
C PHE A 43 -19.22 -24.02 2.04
N MET A 44 -19.13 -22.85 1.40
CA MET A 44 -18.78 -21.62 2.14
C MET A 44 -19.92 -21.15 3.05
N THR A 45 -21.13 -20.99 2.50
CA THR A 45 -22.26 -20.38 3.23
C THR A 45 -22.69 -21.20 4.47
N PRO A 46 -22.76 -22.53 4.42
CA PRO A 46 -23.14 -23.32 5.61
C PRO A 46 -22.12 -23.26 6.75
N ILE A 47 -20.83 -23.12 6.42
CA ILE A 47 -19.74 -23.16 7.41
C ILE A 47 -19.45 -21.77 7.98
N LEU A 48 -19.41 -20.76 7.10
CA LEU A 48 -18.96 -19.41 7.45
C LEU A 48 -20.11 -18.41 7.56
N SER A 49 -21.36 -18.89 7.49
CA SER A 49 -22.57 -18.08 7.36
C SER A 49 -22.59 -17.23 6.08
N LYS A 50 -23.56 -16.32 5.96
CA LYS A 50 -23.76 -15.49 4.77
C LYS A 50 -22.60 -14.49 4.59
N LEU A 51 -21.63 -14.83 3.73
CA LEU A 51 -20.48 -13.98 3.41
C LEU A 51 -20.77 -13.04 2.24
N VAL A 52 -21.18 -11.81 2.55
CA VAL A 52 -21.46 -10.77 1.54
C VAL A 52 -20.22 -9.91 1.32
N SER A 53 -19.23 -10.44 0.60
CA SER A 53 -18.04 -9.67 0.20
C SER A 53 -18.02 -9.38 -1.30
N THR A 54 -17.29 -8.33 -1.68
CA THR A 54 -17.02 -8.02 -3.10
C THR A 54 -16.29 -9.16 -3.80
N LYS A 55 -15.43 -9.91 -3.09
CA LYS A 55 -14.73 -11.09 -3.60
C LYS A 55 -15.70 -12.23 -3.90
N VAL A 56 -16.62 -12.54 -2.99
CA VAL A 56 -17.65 -13.58 -3.20
C VAL A 56 -18.58 -13.20 -4.35
N HIS A 57 -18.97 -11.94 -4.47
CA HIS A 57 -19.76 -11.47 -5.61
C HIS A 57 -19.03 -11.64 -6.95
N LYS A 58 -17.74 -11.28 -7.01
CA LYS A 58 -16.92 -11.48 -8.21
C LYS A 58 -16.80 -12.96 -8.58
N LEU A 59 -16.60 -13.82 -7.58
CA LEU A 59 -16.54 -15.26 -7.77
C LEU A 59 -17.86 -15.83 -8.32
N LEU A 60 -19.00 -15.34 -7.84
CA LEU A 60 -20.32 -15.80 -8.26
C LEU A 60 -20.78 -15.26 -9.62
N ARG A 61 -20.42 -14.02 -9.97
CA ARG A 61 -21.03 -13.32 -11.11
C ARG A 61 -20.09 -13.09 -12.29
N HIS A 62 -18.79 -12.92 -12.03
CA HIS A 62 -17.88 -12.31 -12.99
C HIS A 62 -16.81 -13.28 -13.52
N VAL A 63 -16.79 -14.55 -13.07
CA VAL A 63 -15.79 -15.54 -13.54
C VAL A 63 -15.95 -15.84 -15.03
N THR A 64 -17.17 -16.13 -15.47
CA THR A 64 -17.47 -16.43 -16.88
C THR A 64 -17.21 -15.21 -17.76
N ASP A 65 -17.59 -14.01 -17.29
CA ASP A 65 -17.31 -12.77 -18.02
C ASP A 65 -15.80 -12.50 -18.10
N ALA A 66 -15.05 -12.69 -17.02
CA ALA A 66 -13.60 -12.53 -17.03
C ALA A 66 -12.93 -13.48 -18.04
N ILE A 67 -13.41 -14.72 -18.15
CA ILE A 67 -12.91 -15.68 -19.15
C ILE A 67 -13.31 -15.24 -20.57
N ARG A 68 -14.55 -14.81 -20.78
CA ARG A 68 -15.03 -14.31 -22.07
C ARG A 68 -14.18 -13.16 -22.60
N TRP A 69 -13.85 -12.19 -21.74
CA TRP A 69 -13.16 -10.97 -22.13
C TRP A 69 -11.63 -11.10 -22.14
N HIS A 70 -11.07 -11.93 -21.26
CA HIS A 70 -9.61 -12.00 -21.06
C HIS A 70 -9.00 -13.35 -21.44
N GLY A 71 -9.81 -14.33 -21.86
CA GLY A 71 -9.39 -15.70 -22.13
C GLY A 71 -9.01 -16.50 -20.88
N SER A 72 -8.43 -15.87 -19.87
CA SER A 72 -8.12 -16.48 -18.58
C SER A 72 -8.06 -15.40 -17.50
N PRO A 73 -8.58 -15.63 -16.27
CA PRO A 73 -8.44 -14.69 -15.16
C PRO A 73 -6.97 -14.40 -14.81
N GLN A 74 -6.05 -15.33 -15.12
CA GLN A 74 -4.61 -15.14 -14.90
C GLN A 74 -4.00 -14.03 -15.76
N ASN A 75 -4.60 -13.71 -16.91
CA ASN A 75 -4.13 -12.60 -17.74
C ASN A 75 -4.35 -11.23 -17.07
N ALA A 76 -5.24 -11.15 -16.08
CA ALA A 76 -5.49 -9.98 -15.26
C ALA A 76 -4.85 -10.08 -13.86
N ASN A 77 -3.97 -11.06 -13.62
CA ASN A 77 -3.33 -11.25 -12.32
C ASN A 77 -2.24 -10.18 -12.08
N THR A 78 -2.38 -9.42 -11.00
CA THR A 78 -1.46 -8.35 -10.60
C THR A 78 -0.26 -8.83 -9.79
N ALA A 79 -0.17 -10.12 -9.44
CA ALA A 79 0.89 -10.65 -8.58
C ALA A 79 2.30 -10.41 -9.11
N SER A 80 2.51 -10.47 -10.43
CA SER A 80 3.82 -10.17 -11.03
C SER A 80 4.19 -8.70 -10.80
N ASN A 81 3.26 -7.77 -11.04
CA ASN A 81 3.47 -6.34 -10.78
C ASN A 81 3.72 -6.09 -9.28
N GLU A 82 2.95 -6.73 -8.39
CA GLU A 82 3.15 -6.65 -6.95
C GLU A 82 4.49 -7.21 -6.49
N SER A 83 4.97 -8.30 -7.10
CA SER A 83 6.29 -8.86 -6.81
C SER A 83 7.41 -7.91 -7.24
N GLN A 84 7.24 -7.21 -8.37
CA GLN A 84 8.19 -6.22 -8.84
C GLN A 84 8.25 -4.99 -7.91
N HIS A 85 7.13 -4.62 -7.27
CA HIS A 85 7.15 -3.58 -6.24
C HIS A 85 8.08 -3.92 -5.06
N LYS A 86 8.32 -5.20 -4.73
CA LYS A 86 9.31 -5.58 -3.71
C LYS A 86 10.72 -5.14 -4.10
N ASN A 87 11.06 -5.24 -5.38
CA ASN A 87 12.36 -4.84 -5.92
C ASN A 87 12.51 -3.31 -5.99
N ASP A 88 11.40 -2.58 -6.14
CA ASP A 88 11.41 -1.12 -6.25
C ASP A 88 11.35 -0.40 -4.90
N LYS A 89 10.85 -1.08 -3.86
CA LYS A 89 10.71 -0.52 -2.51
C LYS A 89 12.03 0.00 -1.90
N PRO A 90 13.18 -0.69 -2.02
CA PRO A 90 14.47 -0.16 -1.55
C PRO A 90 14.89 1.14 -2.26
N HIS A 91 14.49 1.31 -3.51
CA HIS A 91 14.79 2.51 -4.29
C HIS A 91 13.89 3.69 -3.93
N SER A 92 12.65 3.42 -3.50
CA SER A 92 11.73 4.45 -3.01
C SER A 92 12.33 5.29 -1.87
N ALA A 93 13.01 4.63 -0.91
CA ALA A 93 13.67 5.30 0.20
C ALA A 93 14.85 6.21 -0.21
N ARG A 94 15.39 6.01 -1.42
CA ARG A 94 16.50 6.79 -1.99
C ARG A 94 16.03 7.95 -2.88
N THR A 95 14.72 8.13 -3.03
CA THR A 95 14.13 9.29 -3.74
C THR A 95 13.85 10.45 -2.78
N ASN A 96 13.76 11.66 -3.33
CA ASN A 96 13.31 12.84 -2.59
C ASN A 96 11.79 12.86 -2.32
N LYS A 97 11.04 11.86 -2.84
CA LYS A 97 9.57 11.73 -2.73
C LYS A 97 8.77 12.91 -3.30
N SER A 98 9.41 13.80 -4.06
CA SER A 98 8.74 14.85 -4.83
C SER A 98 8.16 14.25 -6.11
N PRO A 99 6.85 14.32 -6.37
CA PRO A 99 6.21 13.62 -7.50
C PRO A 99 6.69 14.08 -8.85
N ALA A 100 7.00 15.37 -8.98
CA ALA A 100 7.56 15.95 -10.20
C ALA A 100 8.83 15.20 -10.64
N THR A 101 9.58 14.64 -9.69
CA THR A 101 10.82 13.89 -9.96
C THR A 101 10.78 12.44 -9.51
N PHE A 102 9.74 12.00 -8.81
CA PHE A 102 9.69 10.74 -8.08
C PHE A 102 9.84 9.56 -9.02
N THR A 103 9.02 9.51 -10.08
CA THR A 103 9.08 8.45 -11.08
C THR A 103 10.44 8.39 -11.74
N ARG A 104 10.99 9.55 -12.13
CA ARG A 104 12.32 9.63 -12.76
C ARG A 104 13.43 9.14 -11.83
N GLN A 105 13.41 9.54 -10.57
CA GLN A 105 14.39 9.11 -9.57
C GLN A 105 14.26 7.63 -9.26
N LEU A 106 13.04 7.15 -9.04
CA LEU A 106 12.76 5.74 -8.77
C LEU A 106 13.24 4.86 -9.92
N VAL A 107 12.88 5.21 -11.16
CA VAL A 107 13.31 4.49 -12.37
C VAL A 107 14.83 4.52 -12.50
N ARG A 108 15.47 5.68 -12.31
CA ARG A 108 16.94 5.78 -12.43
C ARG A 108 17.67 4.93 -11.38
N HIS A 109 17.22 4.97 -10.13
CA HIS A 109 17.79 4.14 -9.07
C HIS A 109 17.54 2.65 -9.30
N ALA A 110 16.33 2.27 -9.71
CA ALA A 110 15.99 0.89 -10.00
C ALA A 110 16.76 0.35 -11.21
N GLN A 111 16.75 1.05 -12.35
CA GLN A 111 17.46 0.62 -13.56
C GLN A 111 18.98 0.58 -13.36
N GLY A 112 19.56 1.61 -12.71
CA GLY A 112 20.98 1.66 -12.42
C GLY A 112 21.43 0.50 -11.52
N SER A 113 20.71 0.27 -10.41
CA SER A 113 21.02 -0.84 -9.51
C SER A 113 20.84 -2.20 -10.20
N ARG A 114 19.75 -2.43 -10.95
CA ARG A 114 19.54 -3.68 -11.70
C ARG A 114 20.66 -3.93 -12.72
N SER A 115 21.11 -2.90 -13.43
CA SER A 115 22.21 -3.03 -14.39
C SER A 115 23.53 -3.40 -13.72
N VAL A 116 23.84 -2.80 -12.56
CA VAL A 116 25.05 -3.15 -11.79
C VAL A 116 24.94 -4.57 -11.23
N THR A 117 23.81 -4.95 -10.64
CA THR A 117 23.61 -6.32 -10.13
C THR A 117 23.75 -7.35 -11.24
N CYS A 118 23.14 -7.14 -12.41
CA CYS A 118 23.28 -8.06 -13.55
C CYS A 118 24.74 -8.18 -14.03
N LYS A 119 25.50 -7.08 -14.04
CA LYS A 119 26.94 -7.11 -14.37
C LYS A 119 27.73 -7.92 -13.33
N ASN A 120 27.44 -7.73 -12.04
CA ASN A 120 28.10 -8.46 -10.97
C ASN A 120 27.76 -9.96 -11.03
N GLU A 121 26.50 -10.32 -11.24
CA GLU A 121 26.07 -11.73 -11.39
C GLU A 121 26.77 -12.41 -12.57
N LYS A 122 26.95 -11.69 -13.69
CA LYS A 122 27.69 -12.19 -14.84
C LYS A 122 29.17 -12.41 -14.51
N ALA A 123 29.80 -11.43 -13.85
CA ALA A 123 31.20 -11.53 -13.44
C ALA A 123 31.41 -12.67 -12.41
N ASP A 124 30.48 -12.85 -11.47
CA ASP A 124 30.52 -13.94 -10.50
C ASP A 124 30.39 -15.30 -11.21
N ALA A 125 29.48 -15.43 -12.19
CA ALA A 125 29.33 -16.65 -12.97
C ALA A 125 30.58 -16.99 -13.80
N GLU A 126 31.21 -15.98 -14.40
CA GLU A 126 32.48 -16.12 -15.12
C GLU A 126 33.60 -16.57 -14.16
N CYS A 127 33.69 -15.96 -12.97
CA CYS A 127 34.67 -16.32 -11.94
C CYS A 127 34.48 -17.77 -11.45
N VAL A 128 33.24 -18.18 -11.19
CA VAL A 128 32.91 -19.56 -10.79
C VAL A 128 33.28 -20.55 -11.90
N THR A 129 33.07 -20.19 -13.15
CA THR A 129 33.41 -21.04 -14.31
C THR A 129 34.93 -21.18 -14.43
N ALA A 130 35.67 -20.07 -14.40
CA ALA A 130 37.14 -20.09 -14.46
C ALA A 130 37.76 -20.86 -13.29
N PHE A 131 37.18 -20.76 -12.09
CA PHE A 131 37.63 -21.53 -10.94
C PHE A 131 37.44 -23.04 -11.13
N LYS A 132 36.31 -23.47 -11.71
CA LYS A 132 36.07 -24.89 -12.03
C LYS A 132 37.07 -25.40 -13.04
N GLU A 133 37.32 -24.65 -14.11
CA GLU A 133 38.30 -24.99 -15.15
C GLU A 133 39.72 -25.14 -14.57
N LEU A 134 40.14 -24.21 -13.71
CA LEU A 134 41.45 -24.27 -13.04
C LEU A 134 41.58 -25.46 -12.10
N MET A 135 40.50 -25.84 -11.40
CA MET A 135 40.49 -27.02 -10.53
C MET A 135 40.56 -28.32 -11.35
N GLU A 136 39.89 -28.38 -12.50
CA GLU A 136 39.99 -29.50 -13.43
C GLU A 136 41.40 -29.63 -14.03
N GLU A 137 42.04 -28.51 -14.38
CA GLU A 137 43.41 -28.50 -14.90
C GLU A 137 44.42 -28.99 -13.85
N ARG A 138 44.33 -28.49 -12.61
CA ARG A 138 45.16 -28.97 -11.49
C ARG A 138 44.96 -30.46 -11.19
N ALA A 139 43.74 -30.96 -11.32
CA ALA A 139 43.45 -32.39 -11.17
C ALA A 139 44.14 -33.22 -12.25
N ARG A 140 44.23 -32.73 -13.50
CA ARG A 140 44.95 -33.40 -14.60
C ARG A 140 46.47 -33.40 -14.38
N GLU A 141 47.04 -32.29 -13.92
CA GLU A 141 48.48 -32.20 -13.62
C GLU A 141 48.92 -33.10 -12.46
N ALA A 142 48.10 -33.23 -11.42
CA ALA A 142 48.37 -34.13 -10.30
C ALA A 142 48.42 -35.62 -10.70
N VAL A 143 47.77 -36.00 -11.80
CA VAL A 143 47.81 -37.36 -12.37
C VAL A 143 49.05 -37.57 -13.25
N GLY A 144 49.56 -36.53 -13.92
CA GLY A 144 50.73 -36.58 -14.80
C GLY A 144 52.09 -36.63 -14.09
N GLY A 145 52.20 -36.19 -12.83
CA GLY A 145 53.45 -36.13 -12.07
C GLY A 145 53.97 -37.46 -11.48
N ARG A 146 53.35 -38.60 -11.82
CA ARG A 146 53.60 -39.90 -11.14
C ARG A 146 54.55 -40.86 -11.85
N THR A 147 55.28 -40.44 -12.88
CA THR A 147 56.27 -41.28 -13.58
C THR A 147 57.67 -40.68 -13.54
N GLY A 148 58.48 -41.08 -12.55
CA GLY A 148 59.88 -40.68 -12.47
C GLY A 148 60.68 -41.28 -11.30
N GLY A 149 60.95 -42.58 -11.34
CA GLY A 149 62.21 -43.19 -10.84
C GLY A 149 62.37 -43.55 -9.35
N ALA A 150 62.54 -44.84 -9.06
CA ALA A 150 63.27 -45.39 -7.89
C ALA A 150 64.26 -46.45 -8.42
N PRO A 151 65.48 -46.68 -7.84
CA PRO A 151 65.68 -47.41 -6.56
C PRO A 151 66.84 -46.89 -5.65
N ALA A 152 66.78 -46.87 -4.30
CA ALA A 152 67.18 -47.86 -3.23
C ALA A 152 68.71 -48.09 -3.02
N PRO A 153 69.27 -48.56 -1.86
CA PRO A 153 68.93 -48.44 -0.41
C PRO A 153 70.16 -48.24 0.58
N SER A 154 69.88 -48.10 1.89
CA SER A 154 70.75 -48.37 3.10
C SER A 154 71.91 -47.36 3.41
N THR A 155 72.33 -47.00 4.64
CA THR A 155 72.36 -47.60 6.00
C THR A 155 72.51 -46.52 7.12
N SER A 156 72.12 -46.91 8.34
CA SER A 156 72.70 -46.57 9.67
C SER A 156 72.39 -45.26 10.42
N ALA A 157 71.76 -45.49 11.58
CA ALA A 157 72.15 -45.05 12.93
C ALA A 157 71.63 -43.72 13.54
N ALA A 158 70.74 -43.93 14.53
CA ALA A 158 70.86 -43.48 15.92
C ALA A 158 69.98 -42.32 16.45
N ARG A 159 69.13 -42.73 17.40
CA ARG A 159 68.80 -42.12 18.72
C ARG A 159 67.87 -40.89 18.79
N ALA A 160 66.67 -41.21 19.31
CA ALA A 160 66.11 -40.75 20.60
C ALA A 160 65.73 -39.27 20.81
N ALA A 161 64.41 -39.08 20.82
CA ALA A 161 63.61 -38.38 21.82
C ALA A 161 63.78 -36.86 22.03
N VAL A 162 62.75 -36.10 21.63
CA VAL A 162 62.11 -35.10 22.50
C VAL A 162 60.59 -35.16 22.28
N THR A 163 59.87 -35.38 23.38
CA THR A 163 58.42 -35.35 23.56
C THR A 163 57.86 -33.93 23.49
N GLY A 164 56.71 -33.73 22.83
CA GLY A 164 55.99 -32.46 22.93
C GLY A 164 54.77 -32.31 22.02
N THR A 165 53.67 -32.95 22.41
CA THR A 165 52.27 -32.47 22.36
C THR A 165 51.56 -32.05 21.04
N ALA A 166 50.36 -32.64 20.88
CA ALA A 166 49.11 -32.16 20.27
C ALA A 166 48.75 -32.58 18.82
N PRO A 167 47.43 -32.75 18.51
CA PRO A 167 46.92 -33.83 17.67
C PRO A 167 46.60 -33.41 16.22
N ALA A 168 46.68 -34.39 15.31
CA ALA A 168 46.30 -34.25 13.91
C ALA A 168 44.85 -34.68 13.65
N VAL A 169 44.11 -33.83 12.94
CA VAL A 169 42.88 -34.15 12.20
C VAL A 169 43.29 -34.61 10.79
N PRO A 170 42.81 -35.76 10.28
CA PRO A 170 42.95 -36.11 8.87
C PRO A 170 41.68 -35.78 8.05
N PRO A 171 41.80 -35.23 6.83
CA PRO A 171 40.69 -35.08 5.90
C PRO A 171 40.46 -36.35 5.08
N ARG A 172 39.19 -36.57 4.75
CA ARG A 172 38.68 -37.69 3.95
C ARG A 172 38.77 -37.39 2.45
N VAL A 173 38.91 -38.47 1.70
CA VAL A 173 38.84 -38.58 0.25
C VAL A 173 37.38 -38.68 -0.22
N ASP A 174 37.06 -37.92 -1.25
CA ASP A 174 35.87 -38.03 -2.11
C ASP A 174 36.32 -38.47 -3.51
N ASP A 175 35.55 -39.34 -4.15
CA ASP A 175 35.66 -39.64 -5.59
C ASP A 175 34.31 -40.13 -6.16
N GLY A 176 33.92 -39.58 -7.32
CA GLY A 176 33.13 -40.30 -8.34
C GLY A 176 31.66 -39.92 -8.64
N CYS A 177 31.46 -39.07 -9.68
CA CYS A 177 30.47 -39.01 -10.79
C CYS A 177 29.22 -39.94 -10.81
N ALA A 178 28.07 -39.65 -11.45
CA ALA A 178 27.53 -38.51 -12.21
C ALA A 178 25.99 -38.68 -12.47
N ASP A 179 25.31 -37.54 -12.59
CA ASP A 179 24.18 -37.16 -13.48
C ASP A 179 22.67 -37.40 -13.20
N VAL A 180 21.93 -36.32 -13.53
CA VAL A 180 20.50 -36.03 -13.79
C VAL A 180 19.43 -36.23 -12.70
N GLN A 181 18.93 -35.13 -12.09
CA GLN A 181 17.56 -34.58 -12.30
C GLN A 181 17.34 -33.30 -11.47
N GLY A 182 16.90 -32.21 -12.12
CA GLY A 182 16.54 -30.95 -11.46
C GLY A 182 15.25 -31.05 -10.64
N GLY A 183 15.33 -30.69 -9.36
CA GLY A 183 14.19 -30.58 -8.45
C GLY A 183 14.39 -29.41 -7.49
N ARG A 184 13.56 -28.39 -7.64
CA ARG A 184 13.46 -27.25 -6.71
C ARG A 184 12.68 -27.71 -5.47
N THR A 185 13.33 -27.69 -4.31
CA THR A 185 12.63 -27.67 -3.01
C THR A 185 13.46 -26.87 -2.01
N CYS A 186 12.88 -25.81 -1.45
CA CYS A 186 13.26 -25.28 -0.15
C CYS A 186 12.30 -25.86 0.90
N PRO A 187 12.77 -26.33 2.07
CA PRO A 187 11.90 -26.69 3.17
C PRO A 187 11.58 -25.48 4.08
N PRO A 188 10.54 -25.60 4.94
CA PRO A 188 10.04 -24.53 5.81
C PRO A 188 10.60 -24.62 7.23
N THR A 189 10.61 -23.51 7.98
CA THR A 189 10.55 -23.54 9.46
C THR A 189 9.84 -22.33 10.02
N ASP A 190 8.92 -22.63 10.93
CA ASP A 190 8.03 -21.77 11.70
C ASP A 190 8.72 -20.90 12.77
N GLY A 191 8.03 -19.82 13.16
CA GLY A 191 7.68 -19.60 14.57
C GLY A 191 8.61 -18.81 15.51
N SER A 192 8.05 -17.71 16.04
CA SER A 192 8.26 -17.11 17.38
C SER A 192 9.30 -15.99 17.58
N SER A 193 8.74 -14.78 17.75
CA SER A 193 8.90 -13.87 18.90
C SER A 193 10.25 -13.77 19.62
N ALA A 194 10.89 -12.59 19.59
CA ALA A 194 11.16 -11.76 20.77
C ALA A 194 12.13 -10.59 20.47
N SER A 195 11.90 -9.51 21.21
CA SER A 195 12.63 -8.25 21.33
C SER A 195 14.14 -8.40 21.62
N VAL A 196 14.94 -7.37 21.27
CA VAL A 196 15.89 -6.65 22.17
C VAL A 196 16.73 -5.62 21.36
N SER A 197 16.54 -4.37 21.75
CA SER A 197 17.51 -3.29 22.01
C SER A 197 18.91 -3.27 21.35
N GLY A 198 19.16 -2.20 20.56
CA GLY A 198 20.39 -1.37 20.51
C GLY A 198 21.72 -2.00 20.05
N PRO A 199 22.79 -1.20 19.77
CA PRO A 199 22.97 0.22 20.04
C PRO A 199 23.27 1.10 18.81
N ARG A 200 22.95 2.39 18.94
CA ARG A 200 23.45 3.49 18.08
C ARG A 200 24.75 4.03 18.68
N GLN A 201 25.82 4.12 17.89
CA GLN A 201 27.01 4.90 18.23
C GLN A 201 26.84 6.36 17.82
N ARG A 202 27.24 7.27 18.72
CA ARG A 202 27.44 8.70 18.49
C ARG A 202 28.80 9.07 19.12
N MET A 203 29.66 9.70 18.33
CA MET A 203 30.85 10.47 18.76
C MET A 203 30.68 11.87 18.16
N GLY A 204 31.05 12.99 18.79
CA GLY A 204 31.91 13.17 19.95
C GLY A 204 31.45 14.27 20.91
N GLN A 205 32.23 14.34 21.99
CA GLN A 205 32.13 15.19 23.18
C GLN A 205 32.92 16.50 23.00
N ASP A 206 32.56 17.50 23.82
CA ASP A 206 33.41 18.38 24.65
C ASP A 206 32.42 19.11 25.59
N GLY A 207 32.52 19.28 26.92
CA GLY A 207 33.49 18.96 27.96
C GLY A 207 33.37 20.02 29.09
N GLY A 208 33.01 19.62 30.32
CA GLY A 208 33.31 20.38 31.57
C GLY A 208 32.14 20.75 32.52
N PRO A 209 32.32 20.73 33.88
CA PRO A 209 31.33 20.21 34.83
C PRO A 209 30.94 21.10 36.06
N GLY A 210 29.94 20.64 36.84
CA GLY A 210 29.61 21.07 38.22
C GLY A 210 28.25 21.78 38.35
N GLU A 211 27.38 21.60 39.35
CA GLU A 211 27.31 20.80 40.59
C GLU A 211 25.83 20.89 41.09
N HIS A 212 25.48 20.06 42.08
CA HIS A 212 24.16 19.68 42.59
C HIS A 212 23.12 20.77 42.97
N THR A 213 21.82 20.51 42.73
CA THR A 213 20.77 20.28 43.78
C THR A 213 19.34 20.07 43.20
N PRO A 214 18.42 19.38 43.92
CA PRO A 214 17.13 18.93 43.39
C PRO A 214 15.92 19.70 43.98
N ARG A 215 15.03 20.23 43.14
CA ARG A 215 13.56 20.36 43.36
C ARG A 215 12.93 21.28 42.32
N GLY A 216 11.75 20.92 41.83
CA GLY A 216 10.80 21.91 41.30
C GLY A 216 9.97 21.43 40.13
N SER A 217 8.75 20.95 40.44
CA SER A 217 7.52 21.13 39.64
C SER A 217 7.66 21.11 38.11
N GLY A 218 7.40 19.96 37.50
CA GLY A 218 7.17 19.86 36.06
C GLY A 218 5.95 20.67 35.65
N SER A 219 6.21 21.86 35.10
CA SER A 219 5.20 22.61 34.35
C SER A 219 4.87 21.84 33.06
N PRO A 220 3.62 21.91 32.55
CA PRO A 220 3.23 21.18 31.36
C PRO A 220 4.08 21.62 30.17
N VAL A 221 4.58 20.64 29.42
CA VAL A 221 5.32 20.83 28.17
C VAL A 221 4.49 21.73 27.25
N THR A 222 4.98 22.96 27.02
CA THR A 222 4.33 23.91 26.14
C THR A 222 4.40 23.42 24.69
N ASN A 223 3.25 23.58 24.02
CA ASN A 223 2.98 23.35 22.60
C ASN A 223 4.21 23.46 21.70
N ARG A 224 4.63 22.33 21.12
CA ARG A 224 5.39 22.37 19.87
C ARG A 224 4.45 22.88 18.79
N THR A 225 4.76 24.02 18.19
CA THR A 225 4.07 24.53 17.00
C THR A 225 4.01 23.43 15.94
N PRO A 226 2.83 22.95 15.52
CA PRO A 226 2.74 21.92 14.49
C PRO A 226 3.37 22.45 13.20
N TYR A 227 4.24 21.65 12.58
CA TYR A 227 5.07 21.97 11.40
C TYR A 227 4.25 22.27 10.10
N HIS A 228 2.94 22.49 10.20
CA HIS A 228 2.00 22.56 9.07
C HIS A 228 0.94 23.67 9.21
N ARG A 229 1.24 24.74 9.94
CA ARG A 229 0.30 25.85 10.20
C ARG A 229 0.76 27.15 9.54
N ASP A 230 -0.01 27.62 8.56
CA ASP A 230 0.26 28.85 7.82
C ASP A 230 -0.82 29.90 8.10
N ASN A 231 -0.43 31.15 8.33
CA ASN A 231 -1.38 32.26 8.33
C ASN A 231 -1.61 32.70 6.88
N VAL A 232 -2.85 32.60 6.42
CA VAL A 232 -3.25 32.88 5.03
C VAL A 232 -4.33 33.94 5.02
N ARG A 233 -4.32 34.86 4.05
CA ARG A 233 -5.43 35.81 3.87
C ARG A 233 -6.67 35.07 3.41
N VAL A 234 -7.84 35.49 3.86
CA VAL A 234 -9.12 34.92 3.42
C VAL A 234 -9.28 35.00 1.89
N ALA A 235 -8.81 36.09 1.26
CA ALA A 235 -8.77 36.24 -0.21
C ALA A 235 -7.88 35.22 -0.93
N ASP A 236 -6.81 34.74 -0.29
CA ASP A 236 -5.93 33.73 -0.87
C ASP A 236 -6.53 32.32 -0.66
N LEU A 237 -7.22 32.10 0.47
CA LEU A 237 -7.97 30.88 0.75
C LEU A 237 -9.16 30.70 -0.20
N SER A 238 -9.83 31.78 -0.59
CA SER A 238 -11.00 31.73 -1.50
C SER A 238 -10.65 31.27 -2.92
N ARG A 239 -9.38 31.39 -3.32
CA ARG A 239 -8.88 30.87 -4.60
C ARG A 239 -8.79 29.34 -4.63
N ARG A 240 -8.90 28.67 -3.48
CA ARG A 240 -8.94 27.20 -3.47
C ARG A 240 -10.24 26.72 -4.11
N PRO A 241 -10.21 25.61 -4.88
CA PRO A 241 -11.40 25.10 -5.54
C PRO A 241 -12.56 24.83 -4.58
N GLY A 242 -13.72 25.40 -4.88
CA GLY A 242 -14.91 25.26 -4.05
C GLY A 242 -14.89 26.09 -2.76
N LEU A 243 -14.01 27.09 -2.62
CA LEU A 243 -13.97 28.01 -1.48
C LEU A 243 -14.22 29.48 -1.86
N THR A 244 -14.78 29.78 -3.04
CA THR A 244 -15.04 31.15 -3.51
C THR A 244 -15.78 31.99 -2.46
N ASN A 245 -16.78 31.43 -1.78
CA ASN A 245 -17.59 32.13 -0.78
C ASN A 245 -17.10 31.96 0.68
N VAL A 246 -15.81 31.63 0.89
CA VAL A 246 -15.28 31.32 2.23
C VAL A 246 -15.33 32.50 3.20
N ALA A 247 -15.20 33.74 2.71
CA ALA A 247 -15.25 34.95 3.54
C ALA A 247 -16.60 35.06 4.27
N ALA A 248 -17.72 34.86 3.54
CA ALA A 248 -19.05 34.86 4.12
C ALA A 248 -19.26 33.69 5.09
N VAL A 249 -18.77 32.49 4.74
CA VAL A 249 -18.86 31.29 5.59
C VAL A 249 -18.11 31.47 6.92
N LEU A 250 -16.95 32.12 6.88
CA LEU A 250 -16.16 32.41 8.07
C LEU A 250 -16.66 33.64 8.85
N LYS A 251 -17.46 34.51 8.20
CA LYS A 251 -17.83 35.85 8.68
C LYS A 251 -16.60 36.74 8.88
N MET A 252 -15.68 36.69 7.92
CA MET A 252 -14.42 37.43 7.91
C MET A 252 -14.30 38.26 6.62
N LYS A 253 -13.47 39.30 6.65
CA LYS A 253 -13.14 40.09 5.46
C LYS A 253 -12.02 39.39 4.68
N ASP A 254 -11.97 39.67 3.38
CA ASP A 254 -10.93 39.16 2.47
C ASP A 254 -9.50 39.51 2.91
N THR A 255 -9.33 40.66 3.57
CA THR A 255 -8.06 41.15 4.11
C THR A 255 -7.62 40.46 5.40
N ASP A 256 -8.56 39.81 6.10
CA ASP A 256 -8.27 39.17 7.38
C ASP A 256 -7.39 37.94 7.17
N GLN A 257 -6.58 37.61 8.18
CA GLN A 257 -5.77 36.40 8.18
C GLN A 257 -6.43 35.32 9.03
N ILE A 258 -6.37 34.08 8.55
CA ILE A 258 -6.79 32.90 9.29
C ILE A 258 -5.68 31.85 9.23
N ARG A 259 -5.49 31.12 10.31
CA ARG A 259 -4.49 30.06 10.36
C ARG A 259 -5.06 28.81 9.73
N VAL A 260 -4.36 28.24 8.75
CA VAL A 260 -4.74 27.05 7.99
C VAL A 260 -3.80 25.91 8.36
N THR A 261 -4.34 24.71 8.55
CA THR A 261 -3.55 23.48 8.78
C THR A 261 -3.82 22.48 7.66
N GLN A 262 -2.79 21.71 7.28
CA GLN A 262 -2.92 20.67 6.24
C GLN A 262 -3.57 19.37 6.77
N ILE A 263 -3.28 19.03 8.03
CA ILE A 263 -3.63 17.77 8.67
C ILE A 263 -4.09 18.07 10.10
N LEU A 264 -5.13 17.39 10.56
CA LEU A 264 -5.60 17.46 11.93
C LEU A 264 -5.93 16.05 12.43
N ASP A 265 -5.37 15.68 13.58
CA ASP A 265 -5.75 14.46 14.28
C ASP A 265 -6.91 14.78 15.22
N PHE A 266 -7.92 13.92 15.26
CA PHE A 266 -9.12 14.07 16.10
C PHE A 266 -9.67 12.70 16.51
N GLU A 267 -10.46 12.66 17.59
CA GLU A 267 -11.17 11.45 17.98
C GLU A 267 -12.47 11.33 17.18
N GLY A 268 -12.57 10.28 16.37
CA GLY A 268 -13.74 10.00 15.56
C GLY A 268 -14.54 8.82 16.10
N THR A 269 -15.86 8.82 15.87
CA THR A 269 -16.79 7.80 16.36
C THR A 269 -17.22 6.86 15.22
N LEU A 270 -17.07 5.55 15.43
CA LEU A 270 -17.57 4.50 14.53
C LEU A 270 -19.10 4.31 14.70
N LEU A 271 -19.75 3.55 13.79
CA LEU A 271 -21.20 3.27 13.89
C LEU A 271 -21.59 2.61 15.22
N CYS A 272 -20.73 1.75 15.76
CA CYS A 272 -20.95 1.09 17.05
C CYS A 272 -20.68 1.99 18.27
N GLY A 273 -20.43 3.29 18.07
CA GLY A 273 -20.11 4.23 19.15
C GLY A 273 -18.65 4.20 19.62
N THR A 274 -17.82 3.30 19.11
CA THR A 274 -16.40 3.23 19.47
C THR A 274 -15.64 4.46 18.97
N GLU A 275 -14.93 5.13 19.88
CA GLU A 275 -14.03 6.24 19.56
C GLU A 275 -12.67 5.74 19.11
N VAL A 276 -12.12 6.34 18.06
CA VAL A 276 -10.84 6.00 17.46
C VAL A 276 -10.15 7.28 16.98
N SER A 277 -8.86 7.40 17.29
CA SER A 277 -8.03 8.47 16.77
C SER A 277 -7.92 8.38 15.24
N GLN A 278 -8.33 9.44 14.56
CA GLN A 278 -8.34 9.56 13.11
C GLN A 278 -7.59 10.79 12.65
N ARG A 279 -7.05 10.71 11.43
CA ARG A 279 -6.34 11.80 10.78
C ARG A 279 -7.16 12.36 9.63
N LEU A 280 -7.53 13.62 9.72
CA LEU A 280 -8.18 14.38 8.66
C LEU A 280 -7.15 15.15 7.83
N ARG A 281 -7.24 15.07 6.50
CA ARG A 281 -6.40 15.82 5.55
C ARG A 281 -7.22 16.75 4.68
N ALA A 282 -6.74 17.98 4.53
CA ALA A 282 -7.32 18.99 3.66
C ALA A 282 -6.22 19.85 3.01
N THR A 283 -5.25 19.20 2.37
CA THR A 283 -4.11 19.86 1.71
C THR A 283 -4.27 19.87 0.19
N MET A 284 -3.90 21.00 -0.44
CA MET A 284 -3.87 21.15 -1.89
C MET A 284 -2.55 20.68 -2.50
N ASP A 285 -1.54 20.46 -1.67
CA ASP A 285 -0.22 19.96 -2.06
C ASP A 285 0.25 18.93 -1.02
N ASP A 286 -0.12 17.67 -1.22
CA ASP A 286 0.58 16.52 -0.66
C ASP A 286 1.34 15.85 -1.78
N ARG A 287 2.64 16.13 -1.88
CA ARG A 287 3.46 15.63 -2.97
C ARG A 287 2.75 15.98 -4.28
N GLY A 288 2.72 17.26 -4.65
CA GLY A 288 2.29 17.77 -5.96
C GLY A 288 0.87 17.41 -6.38
N SER A 289 0.01 16.96 -5.47
CA SER A 289 -1.39 16.66 -5.72
C SER A 289 -2.24 16.93 -4.47
N PRO A 290 -3.52 17.31 -4.61
CA PRO A 290 -4.38 17.50 -3.45
C PRO A 290 -4.66 16.18 -2.71
N TRP A 291 -4.67 16.22 -1.38
CA TRP A 291 -5.20 15.16 -0.54
C TRP A 291 -6.30 15.74 0.36
N LEU A 292 -7.54 15.46 -0.03
CA LEU A 292 -8.75 16.01 0.56
C LEU A 292 -9.67 14.86 0.97
N ASP A 293 -9.84 14.67 2.27
CA ASP A 293 -10.66 13.59 2.82
C ASP A 293 -12.16 13.96 2.81
N HIS A 294 -13.02 12.95 2.77
CA HIS A 294 -14.46 13.12 3.01
C HIS A 294 -14.76 12.80 4.47
N VAL A 295 -15.75 13.48 5.04
CA VAL A 295 -16.18 13.27 6.42
C VAL A 295 -17.69 13.13 6.53
N SER A 296 -18.12 12.35 7.51
CA SER A 296 -19.49 12.45 8.04
C SER A 296 -19.48 13.35 9.27
N PHE A 297 -20.49 14.19 9.43
CA PHE A 297 -20.59 15.12 10.54
C PHE A 297 -22.06 15.35 10.95
N HIS A 298 -22.27 15.82 12.18
CA HIS A 298 -23.54 16.36 12.62
C HIS A 298 -23.51 17.89 12.51
N PRO A 299 -24.45 18.52 11.80
CA PRO A 299 -24.50 19.97 11.78
C PRO A 299 -24.64 20.54 13.20
N PRO A 300 -23.98 21.67 13.52
CA PRO A 300 -24.14 22.32 14.81
C PRO A 300 -25.62 22.56 15.14
N GLY A 301 -26.05 22.12 16.32
CA GLY A 301 -27.45 22.21 16.76
C GLY A 301 -28.40 21.15 16.19
N GLN A 302 -27.91 20.20 15.38
CA GLN A 302 -28.71 19.12 14.78
C GLN A 302 -28.04 17.75 14.98
N PRO A 303 -27.90 17.25 16.23
CA PRO A 303 -27.18 16.01 16.52
C PRO A 303 -27.84 14.76 15.92
N GLY A 304 -29.15 14.80 15.62
CA GLY A 304 -29.86 13.69 14.96
C GLY A 304 -29.69 13.65 13.44
N VAL A 305 -29.08 14.66 12.82
CA VAL A 305 -28.92 14.74 11.37
C VAL A 305 -27.47 14.45 11.01
N ARG A 306 -27.23 13.46 10.15
CA ARG A 306 -25.90 13.18 9.62
C ARG A 306 -25.76 13.75 8.20
N ARG A 307 -24.64 14.39 7.92
CA ARG A 307 -24.31 14.94 6.59
C ARG A 307 -22.93 14.49 6.15
N VAL A 308 -22.69 14.61 4.84
CA VAL A 308 -21.41 14.33 4.20
C VAL A 308 -20.80 15.61 3.67
N GLY A 309 -19.50 15.78 3.88
CA GLY A 309 -18.75 16.88 3.30
C GLY A 309 -17.39 16.44 2.77
N HIS A 310 -16.93 17.10 1.71
CA HIS A 310 -15.56 17.00 1.22
C HIS A 310 -14.71 18.11 1.83
N ALA A 311 -13.67 17.77 2.59
CA ALA A 311 -12.83 18.75 3.28
C ALA A 311 -11.96 19.54 2.30
N ARG A 312 -12.11 20.87 2.27
CA ARG A 312 -11.35 21.79 1.41
C ARG A 312 -10.25 22.54 2.14
N ALA A 313 -10.41 22.75 3.44
CA ALA A 313 -9.39 23.33 4.31
C ALA A 313 -9.73 23.05 5.78
N ILE A 314 -8.70 23.07 6.63
CA ILE A 314 -8.83 23.08 8.09
C ILE A 314 -8.31 24.43 8.56
N VAL A 315 -9.11 25.16 9.33
CA VAL A 315 -8.82 26.52 9.78
C VAL A 315 -8.97 26.64 11.29
N GLN A 316 -8.09 27.40 11.93
CA GLN A 316 -8.18 27.70 13.35
C GLN A 316 -8.96 29.00 13.55
N ARG A 317 -10.07 28.91 14.26
CA ARG A 317 -10.90 30.04 14.69
C ARG A 317 -10.70 30.27 16.20
N SER A 318 -11.30 31.35 16.72
CA SER A 318 -11.29 31.65 18.15
C SER A 318 -11.99 30.59 19.00
N ASP A 319 -12.97 29.90 18.43
CA ASP A 319 -13.77 28.83 19.04
C ASP A 319 -13.21 27.42 18.79
N GLY A 320 -12.06 27.29 18.13
CA GLY A 320 -11.36 26.02 17.91
C GLY A 320 -11.02 25.76 16.45
N ASP A 321 -10.61 24.52 16.15
CA ASP A 321 -10.33 24.09 14.78
C ASP A 321 -11.64 23.75 14.05
N HIS A 322 -11.80 24.31 12.86
CA HIS A 322 -12.95 24.11 11.99
C HIS A 322 -12.51 23.51 10.65
N VAL A 323 -13.39 22.71 10.07
CA VAL A 323 -13.23 22.16 8.72
C VAL A 323 -14.17 22.91 7.78
N LEU A 324 -13.63 23.37 6.65
CA LEU A 324 -14.40 23.92 5.54
C LEU A 324 -14.81 22.77 4.62
N LEU A 325 -16.10 22.50 4.53
CA LEU A 325 -16.67 21.36 3.82
C LEU A 325 -17.49 21.82 2.61
N CYS A 326 -17.20 21.26 1.44
CA CYS A 326 -18.15 21.25 0.32
C CYS A 326 -19.20 20.16 0.58
N LEU A 327 -20.47 20.54 0.68
CA LEU A 327 -21.54 19.64 1.09
C LEU A 327 -21.95 18.68 -0.02
N MET A 328 -22.23 17.45 0.38
CA MET A 328 -22.84 16.43 -0.45
C MET A 328 -24.20 16.05 0.13
N GLN A 329 -25.09 15.57 -0.73
CA GLN A 329 -26.42 15.11 -0.36
C GLN A 329 -26.72 13.74 -0.99
N PRO A 330 -27.53 12.90 -0.33
CA PRO A 330 -28.08 11.70 -0.93
C PRO A 330 -28.83 12.02 -2.23
N LYS A 331 -28.70 11.12 -3.20
CA LYS A 331 -29.52 11.09 -4.41
C LYS A 331 -30.47 9.90 -4.33
N GLU A 332 -31.59 9.99 -5.05
CA GLU A 332 -32.58 8.93 -5.17
C GLU A 332 -31.96 7.57 -5.45
N ILE A 333 -32.60 6.54 -4.90
CA ILE A 333 -32.16 5.16 -4.99
C ILE A 333 -32.37 4.65 -6.41
N ASP A 334 -31.26 4.29 -7.06
CA ASP A 334 -31.31 3.45 -8.25
C ASP A 334 -31.56 2.00 -7.80
N LYS A 335 -32.80 1.53 -8.00
CA LYS A 335 -33.26 0.20 -7.56
C LYS A 335 -32.52 -0.93 -8.26
N ASP A 336 -31.96 -0.66 -9.45
CA ASP A 336 -31.21 -1.63 -10.23
C ASP A 336 -29.72 -1.62 -9.88
N CYS A 337 -29.26 -0.66 -9.07
CA CYS A 337 -27.87 -0.55 -8.66
C CYS A 337 -27.52 -1.58 -7.56
N PRO A 338 -26.61 -2.55 -7.84
CA PRO A 338 -26.24 -3.57 -6.84
C PRO A 338 -25.53 -3.00 -5.60
N LEU A 339 -24.92 -1.82 -5.70
CA LEU A 339 -24.29 -1.14 -4.57
C LEU A 339 -25.34 -0.54 -3.63
N GLN A 340 -26.36 0.13 -4.18
CA GLN A 340 -27.44 0.68 -3.38
C GLN A 340 -28.33 -0.40 -2.78
N ALA A 341 -28.59 -1.49 -3.53
CA ALA A 341 -29.25 -2.68 -3.01
C ALA A 341 -28.52 -3.33 -1.82
N ARG A 342 -27.23 -2.99 -1.62
CA ARG A 342 -26.39 -3.46 -0.50
C ARG A 342 -26.12 -2.38 0.54
N GLY A 343 -26.85 -1.26 0.50
CA GLY A 343 -26.77 -0.19 1.50
C GLY A 343 -25.73 0.90 1.22
N CYS A 344 -25.07 0.92 0.05
CA CYS A 344 -24.29 2.11 -0.32
C CYS A 344 -25.22 3.29 -0.62
N THR A 345 -24.86 4.48 -0.17
CA THR A 345 -25.62 5.70 -0.46
C THR A 345 -25.05 6.38 -1.70
N ARG A 346 -25.88 6.62 -2.71
CA ARG A 346 -25.49 7.42 -3.86
C ARG A 346 -25.56 8.90 -3.48
N LEU A 347 -24.50 9.64 -3.79
CA LEU A 347 -24.34 11.05 -3.43
C LEU A 347 -24.22 11.93 -4.67
N GLN A 348 -24.61 13.19 -4.52
CA GLN A 348 -24.33 14.29 -5.42
C GLN A 348 -23.90 15.52 -4.62
N TRP A 349 -23.33 16.53 -5.27
CA TRP A 349 -23.07 17.81 -4.61
C TRP A 349 -24.37 18.48 -4.19
N HIS A 350 -24.34 19.14 -3.03
CA HIS A 350 -25.45 19.95 -2.54
C HIS A 350 -25.31 21.39 -3.01
N ILE A 351 -26.41 21.95 -3.50
CA ILE A 351 -26.54 23.35 -3.88
C ILE A 351 -27.68 23.93 -3.04
N ALA A 352 -27.41 25.00 -2.31
CA ALA A 352 -28.41 25.68 -1.50
C ALA A 352 -29.48 26.29 -2.42
N GLU A 353 -30.69 26.49 -1.90
CA GLU A 353 -31.77 27.08 -2.67
C GLU A 353 -31.32 28.42 -3.29
N LYS A 354 -31.54 28.59 -4.60
CA LYS A 354 -31.14 29.77 -5.39
C LYS A 354 -29.63 29.99 -5.58
N ALA A 355 -28.78 29.07 -5.10
CA ALA A 355 -27.35 29.10 -5.40
C ALA A 355 -27.06 28.40 -6.74
N THR A 356 -25.94 28.76 -7.36
CA THR A 356 -25.42 28.13 -8.58
C THR A 356 -24.11 27.38 -8.34
N GLU A 357 -23.56 27.48 -7.13
CA GLU A 357 -22.31 26.84 -6.72
C GLU A 357 -22.54 25.79 -5.64
N ILE A 358 -21.56 24.90 -5.49
CA ILE A 358 -21.55 23.89 -4.42
C ILE A 358 -21.58 24.59 -3.06
N THR A 359 -22.47 24.13 -2.18
CA THR A 359 -22.61 24.73 -0.84
C THR A 359 -21.39 24.44 0.02
N VAL A 360 -20.88 25.47 0.68
CA VAL A 360 -19.75 25.40 1.59
C VAL A 360 -20.21 25.73 3.01
N CYS A 361 -19.72 25.01 4.01
CA CYS A 361 -19.93 25.34 5.41
C CYS A 361 -18.65 25.21 6.24
N SER A 362 -18.60 25.95 7.35
CA SER A 362 -17.59 25.81 8.40
C SER A 362 -18.16 24.98 9.53
N VAL A 363 -17.53 23.86 9.85
CA VAL A 363 -17.98 22.92 10.87
C VAL A 363 -16.89 22.77 11.92
N PRO A 364 -17.17 22.96 13.22
CA PRO A 364 -16.20 22.66 14.29
C PRO A 364 -15.73 21.20 14.19
N ILE A 365 -14.46 20.93 14.48
CA ILE A 365 -13.94 19.54 14.43
C ILE A 365 -14.70 18.61 15.40
N SER A 366 -15.21 19.14 16.52
CA SER A 366 -16.05 18.41 17.48
C SER A 366 -17.39 17.94 16.92
N CYS A 367 -17.84 18.51 15.80
CA CYS A 367 -19.05 18.09 15.09
C CYS A 367 -18.76 17.04 14.01
N VAL A 368 -17.48 16.80 13.67
CA VAL A 368 -17.07 15.79 12.70
C VAL A 368 -17.06 14.43 13.37
N ASN A 369 -17.88 13.50 12.87
CA ASN A 369 -17.93 12.15 13.43
C ASN A 369 -16.70 11.34 13.05
N ARG A 370 -16.34 11.31 11.77
CA ARG A 370 -15.26 10.46 11.24
C ARG A 370 -14.93 10.78 9.80
N VAL A 371 -13.74 10.37 9.38
CA VAL A 371 -13.36 10.25 7.97
C VAL A 371 -14.12 9.08 7.33
N ILE A 372 -14.62 9.29 6.12
CA ILE A 372 -15.42 8.31 5.36
C ILE A 372 -14.85 8.07 3.97
N HIS A 373 -15.24 6.94 3.37
CA HIS A 373 -14.80 6.56 2.04
C HIS A 373 -15.89 6.82 0.99
N VAL A 374 -15.64 7.81 0.14
CA VAL A 374 -16.50 8.21 -0.99
C VAL A 374 -15.75 7.99 -2.29
N VAL A 375 -16.38 7.31 -3.25
CA VAL A 375 -15.78 7.03 -4.57
C VAL A 375 -16.67 7.55 -5.70
N PRO A 376 -16.10 7.94 -6.85
CA PRO A 376 -16.89 8.27 -8.03
C PRO A 376 -17.78 7.11 -8.48
N ASP A 377 -18.99 7.43 -8.93
CA ASP A 377 -19.88 6.51 -9.63
C ASP A 377 -19.40 6.38 -11.08
N PHE A 378 -18.49 5.43 -11.30
CA PHE A 378 -17.89 5.18 -12.61
C PHE A 378 -18.91 4.73 -13.65
N ALA A 379 -20.01 4.08 -13.26
CA ALA A 379 -21.06 3.68 -14.19
C ALA A 379 -21.77 4.91 -14.77
N ALA A 380 -22.16 5.86 -13.91
CA ALA A 380 -22.74 7.13 -14.36
C ALA A 380 -21.75 7.99 -15.17
N LEU A 381 -20.46 7.97 -14.79
CA LEU A 381 -19.42 8.68 -15.53
C LEU A 381 -19.21 8.08 -16.92
N ALA A 382 -19.10 6.76 -17.02
CA ALA A 382 -18.92 6.05 -18.27
C ALA A 382 -20.12 6.21 -19.22
N ALA A 383 -21.34 6.19 -18.69
CA ALA A 383 -22.55 6.42 -19.48
C ALA A 383 -22.59 7.83 -20.12
N ARG A 384 -21.97 8.83 -19.47
CA ARG A 384 -21.95 10.22 -19.97
C ARG A 384 -20.81 10.50 -20.95
N GLY A 385 -19.68 9.78 -20.85
CA GLY A 385 -18.49 10.16 -21.60
C GLY A 385 -17.52 9.05 -21.97
N GLY A 386 -17.95 7.79 -21.89
CA GLY A 386 -17.12 6.63 -22.21
C GLY A 386 -16.29 6.15 -21.02
N LEU A 387 -15.79 4.91 -21.13
CA LEU A 387 -15.08 4.21 -20.05
C LEU A 387 -13.77 4.91 -19.62
N ASP A 388 -13.12 5.62 -20.55
CA ASP A 388 -11.82 6.27 -20.31
C ASP A 388 -11.96 7.69 -19.74
N ARG A 389 -13.18 8.20 -19.53
CA ARG A 389 -13.37 9.56 -19.02
C ARG A 389 -12.93 9.64 -17.56
N PRO A 390 -11.98 10.52 -17.20
CA PRO A 390 -11.59 10.72 -15.82
C PRO A 390 -12.72 11.43 -15.03
N PRO A 391 -12.78 11.25 -13.71
CA PRO A 391 -13.63 12.07 -12.85
C PRO A 391 -13.34 13.56 -13.03
N ALA A 392 -14.35 14.41 -12.85
CA ALA A 392 -14.16 15.86 -12.93
C ALA A 392 -13.07 16.30 -11.94
N SER A 393 -12.13 17.12 -12.42
CA SER A 393 -11.10 17.70 -11.57
C SER A 393 -11.72 18.74 -10.63
N LEU A 394 -10.99 19.12 -9.57
CA LEU A 394 -11.45 20.15 -8.63
C LEU A 394 -11.64 21.52 -9.32
N THR A 395 -10.95 21.76 -10.42
CA THR A 395 -10.99 23.00 -11.20
C THR A 395 -11.80 22.87 -12.50
N ALA A 396 -12.53 21.76 -12.68
CA ALA A 396 -13.40 21.57 -13.83
C ALA A 396 -14.53 22.61 -13.83
N ASP A 397 -15.19 22.77 -14.98
CA ASP A 397 -16.42 23.55 -15.07
C ASP A 397 -17.44 23.12 -14.00
N MET A 398 -18.21 24.07 -13.47
CA MET A 398 -19.22 23.80 -12.46
C MET A 398 -20.25 22.79 -12.95
N GLY A 399 -20.65 22.85 -14.22
CA GLY A 399 -21.55 21.86 -14.82
C GLY A 399 -20.99 20.43 -14.75
N GLU A 400 -19.71 20.25 -15.11
CA GLU A 400 -19.02 18.96 -15.00
C GLU A 400 -18.91 18.47 -13.57
N GLN A 401 -18.56 19.35 -12.61
CA GLN A 401 -18.50 19.01 -11.19
C GLN A 401 -19.87 18.55 -10.68
N LEU A 402 -20.93 19.32 -10.97
CA LEU A 402 -22.30 19.04 -10.54
C LEU A 402 -22.90 17.80 -11.23
N ALA A 403 -22.41 17.43 -12.42
CA ALA A 403 -22.79 16.20 -13.10
C ALA A 403 -22.18 14.94 -12.46
N MET A 404 -21.17 15.08 -11.60
CA MET A 404 -20.58 13.95 -10.90
C MET A 404 -21.55 13.30 -9.91
N ARG A 405 -21.45 11.98 -9.82
CA ARG A 405 -22.14 11.15 -8.84
C ARG A 405 -21.09 10.35 -8.09
N TYR A 406 -21.41 10.01 -6.85
CA TYR A 406 -20.49 9.31 -5.97
C TYR A 406 -21.23 8.23 -5.18
N PHE A 407 -20.49 7.29 -4.61
CA PHE A 407 -20.99 6.32 -3.66
C PHE A 407 -20.27 6.47 -2.33
N LEU A 408 -21.05 6.60 -1.27
CA LEU A 408 -20.62 6.35 0.10
C LEU A 408 -20.74 4.85 0.38
N ASN A 409 -19.66 4.27 0.87
CA ASN A 409 -19.62 2.85 1.19
C ASN A 409 -20.54 2.52 2.39
N VAL A 410 -21.25 1.40 2.33
CA VAL A 410 -22.19 0.91 3.35
C VAL A 410 -21.61 0.85 4.77
N PHE A 411 -20.29 0.63 4.94
CA PHE A 411 -19.65 0.64 6.26
C PHE A 411 -19.63 2.04 6.93
N PHE A 412 -20.03 3.07 6.19
CA PHE A 412 -20.15 4.44 6.62
C PHE A 412 -21.58 4.98 6.45
N ALA A 413 -22.60 4.12 6.63
CA ALA A 413 -24.01 4.48 6.47
C ALA A 413 -24.39 5.80 7.18
N LEU A 414 -25.31 6.55 6.57
CA LEU A 414 -25.79 7.83 7.09
C LEU A 414 -26.92 7.66 8.11
N ASP A 415 -27.72 6.63 7.91
CA ASP A 415 -28.84 6.23 8.74
C ASP A 415 -28.53 4.85 9.37
N ASP A 416 -29.04 4.61 10.57
CA ASP A 416 -28.95 3.32 11.26
C ASP A 416 -30.05 2.34 10.80
#